data_AF-A0A127JR46-F1
#
_entry.id   AF-A0A127JR46-F1
#
_cell.length_a   1.000
_cell.length_b   1.000
_cell.length_c   1.000
_cell.angle_alpha   90.00
_cell.angle_beta   90.00
_cell.angle_gamma   90.00
#
_symmetry.space_group_name_H-M   'P 1'
#
loop_
_entity.id
_entity.type
_entity.pdbx_description
1 polymer ?
#
loop_
_entity_poly.entity_id
_entity_poly.type
_entity_poly.pdbx_seq_one_letter_code
_entity_poly.pdbx_strand_id
1 'polypeptide(L)'
;MQQGAPARACVTIRAEVPVDEIRIQPAGAGEVTVALSPPRVIDLLDPGTGVLEKLQLPPLTADAVDVRLRVAGDGAVRLEDGTMAPLRVPPALRLVGDFRLAAGMAADLVVQGFDRCGAIQASGAFFMLSVGDVPASVRAVQGGFSAR
;
A
#
# COMPACT_ATOMS: atom_id res chain seq x y z
N MET A 1 -6.05 0.86 -39.07
CA MET A 1 -6.42 2.12 -38.40
C MET A 1 -7.85 2.02 -37.93
N GLN A 2 -8.05 1.90 -36.61
CA GLN A 2 -9.20 2.48 -35.91
C GLN A 2 -8.84 2.48 -34.42
N GLN A 3 -8.59 3.69 -33.94
CA GLN A 3 -8.36 4.03 -32.54
C GLN A 3 -9.59 3.61 -31.73
N GLY A 4 -9.42 2.71 -30.76
CA GLY A 4 -10.47 2.26 -29.86
C GLY A 4 -10.25 2.82 -28.45
N ALA A 5 -11.08 3.81 -28.09
CA ALA A 5 -11.12 4.59 -26.85
C ALA A 5 -9.99 5.62 -26.65
N PRO A 6 -10.30 6.93 -26.59
CA PRO A 6 -9.33 7.95 -26.20
C PRO A 6 -8.88 7.73 -24.76
N ALA A 7 -7.74 8.32 -24.41
CA ALA A 7 -7.01 8.37 -23.14
C ALA A 7 -7.79 8.81 -21.87
N ARG A 8 -9.08 8.49 -21.77
CA ARG A 8 -9.88 8.51 -20.53
C ARG A 8 -9.57 7.34 -19.60
N ALA A 9 -8.68 6.42 -20.00
CA ALA A 9 -8.35 5.21 -19.27
C ALA A 9 -7.24 5.38 -18.21
N CYS A 10 -6.68 6.58 -18.06
CA CYS A 10 -5.52 6.87 -17.20
C CYS A 10 -5.80 7.92 -16.12
N VAL A 11 -7.07 8.08 -15.74
CA VAL A 11 -7.58 9.22 -14.98
C VAL A 11 -7.71 8.85 -13.50
N THR A 12 -6.83 7.99 -12.98
CA THR A 12 -6.94 7.45 -11.60
C THR A 12 -5.98 8.18 -10.66
N ILE A 13 -6.52 8.87 -9.67
CA ILE A 13 -5.75 9.62 -8.67
C ILE A 13 -5.41 8.75 -7.46
N ARG A 14 -6.32 7.87 -7.02
CA ARG A 14 -6.20 7.09 -5.77
C ARG A 14 -6.67 5.66 -5.94
N ALA A 15 -6.06 4.72 -5.23
CA ALA A 15 -6.58 3.37 -5.06
C ALA A 15 -6.71 3.07 -3.56
N GLU A 16 -7.92 3.28 -3.05
CA GLU A 16 -8.29 3.07 -1.66
C GLU A 16 -8.53 1.57 -1.43
N VAL A 17 -7.67 0.95 -0.61
CA VAL A 17 -7.71 -0.49 -0.34
C VAL A 17 -7.96 -0.75 1.15
N PRO A 18 -9.03 -1.47 1.51
CA PRO A 18 -9.30 -1.83 2.89
C PRO A 18 -8.42 -3.02 3.32
N VAL A 19 -7.60 -2.81 4.35
CA VAL A 19 -6.70 -3.80 4.92
C VAL A 19 -7.19 -4.22 6.30
N ASP A 20 -7.34 -5.52 6.52
CA ASP A 20 -7.80 -6.08 7.80
C ASP A 20 -6.70 -6.85 8.55
N GLU A 21 -5.54 -7.04 7.95
CA GLU A 21 -4.39 -7.67 8.59
C GLU A 21 -3.09 -7.21 7.93
N ILE A 22 -2.06 -7.03 8.75
CA ILE A 22 -0.68 -6.90 8.27
C ILE A 22 0.18 -7.98 8.91
N ARG A 23 1.13 -8.49 8.13
CA ARG A 23 2.18 -9.40 8.60
C ARG A 23 3.52 -8.80 8.27
N ILE A 24 4.39 -8.76 9.27
CA ILE A 24 5.76 -8.25 9.16
C ILE A 24 6.67 -9.34 9.69
N GLN A 25 7.66 -9.73 8.90
CA GLN A 25 8.73 -10.64 9.31
C GLN A 25 9.99 -9.80 9.55
N PRO A 26 10.35 -9.46 10.81
CA PRO A 26 11.57 -8.74 11.10
C PRO A 26 12.80 -9.64 10.93
N ALA A 27 13.96 -9.05 10.65
CA ALA A 27 15.22 -9.77 10.59
C ALA A 27 15.60 -10.29 11.99
N GLY A 28 15.79 -11.61 12.12
CA GLY A 28 16.23 -12.24 13.38
C GLY A 28 15.15 -12.36 14.47
N ALA A 29 13.89 -12.07 14.16
CA ALA A 29 12.75 -12.26 15.07
C ALA A 29 11.67 -13.17 14.44
N GLY A 30 10.64 -13.52 15.21
CA GLY A 30 9.46 -14.22 14.67
C GLY A 30 8.54 -13.28 13.89
N GLU A 31 7.68 -13.86 13.04
CA GLU A 31 6.64 -13.11 12.33
C GLU A 31 5.71 -12.40 13.32
N VAL A 32 5.41 -11.14 13.03
CA VAL A 32 4.42 -10.33 13.74
C VAL A 32 3.19 -10.21 12.85
N THR A 33 2.05 -10.73 13.32
CA THR A 33 0.76 -10.58 12.66
C THR A 33 -0.14 -9.66 13.48
N VAL A 34 -0.73 -8.67 12.83
CA VAL A 34 -1.64 -7.71 13.47
C VAL A 34 -2.97 -7.69 12.71
N ALA A 35 -4.04 -8.10 13.38
CA ALA A 35 -5.40 -7.96 12.87
C ALA A 35 -5.93 -6.53 13.10
N LEU A 36 -6.64 -6.00 12.11
CA LEU A 36 -7.19 -4.65 12.07
C LEU A 36 -8.72 -4.75 11.98
N SER A 37 -9.37 -4.54 13.12
CA SER A 37 -10.83 -4.50 13.21
C SER A 37 -11.28 -3.19 13.85
N PRO A 38 -12.01 -2.31 13.12
CA PRO A 38 -12.41 -2.46 11.72
C PRO A 38 -11.22 -2.37 10.73
N PRO A 39 -11.38 -2.82 9.47
CA PRO A 39 -10.37 -2.66 8.44
C PRO A 39 -9.99 -1.19 8.24
N ARG A 40 -8.71 -0.94 7.92
CA ARG A 40 -8.14 0.39 7.73
C ARG A 40 -7.81 0.60 6.25
N VAL A 41 -8.06 1.80 5.73
CA VAL A 41 -7.86 2.11 4.31
C VAL A 41 -6.49 2.70 4.08
N ILE A 42 -5.76 2.14 3.11
CA ILE A 42 -4.53 2.72 2.58
C ILE A 42 -4.72 3.15 1.13
N ASP A 43 -3.92 4.10 0.67
CA ASP A 43 -3.86 4.46 -0.75
C ASP A 43 -2.60 3.84 -1.36
N LEU A 44 -2.78 2.89 -2.27
CA LEU A 44 -1.66 2.22 -2.93
C LEU A 44 -1.04 3.05 -4.06
N LEU A 45 -1.71 4.12 -4.50
CA LEU A 45 -1.21 4.97 -5.59
C LEU A 45 -0.63 6.29 -5.09
N ASP A 46 -0.68 6.56 -3.78
CA ASP A 46 -0.15 7.79 -3.18
C ASP A 46 1.32 7.60 -2.75
N PRO A 47 2.30 8.08 -3.55
CA PRO A 47 3.71 7.91 -3.24
C PRO A 47 4.06 8.68 -1.97
N GLY A 48 4.82 8.06 -1.08
CA GLY A 48 5.24 8.67 0.16
C GLY A 48 4.21 8.58 1.29
N THR A 49 3.06 7.92 1.09
CA THR A 49 2.13 7.66 2.19
C THR A 49 2.64 6.55 3.09
N GLY A 50 2.71 6.83 4.39
CA GLY A 50 3.13 5.90 5.43
C GLY A 50 2.09 4.81 5.66
N VAL A 51 2.42 3.56 5.32
CA VAL A 51 1.53 2.42 5.46
C VAL A 51 1.25 2.15 6.93
N LEU A 52 2.28 2.11 7.79
CA LEU A 52 2.09 1.84 9.21
C LEU A 52 1.35 2.99 9.89
N GLU A 53 1.64 4.24 9.54
CA GLU A 53 0.89 5.41 10.00
C GLU A 53 -0.60 5.30 9.63
N LYS A 54 -0.93 5.00 8.36
CA LYS A 54 -2.34 4.84 7.91
C LYS A 54 -3.03 3.66 8.56
N LEU A 55 -2.30 2.57 8.75
CA LEU A 55 -2.76 1.43 9.51
C LEU A 55 -2.70 1.69 11.02
N GLN A 56 -2.34 2.89 11.50
CA GLN A 56 -2.17 3.29 12.91
C GLN A 56 -1.44 2.24 13.75
N LEU A 57 -0.29 1.81 13.24
CA LEU A 57 0.63 0.87 13.86
C LEU A 57 1.90 1.60 14.29
N PRO A 58 2.65 1.03 15.26
CA PRO A 58 3.97 1.56 15.57
C PRO A 58 4.89 1.49 14.34
N PRO A 59 5.86 2.41 14.23
CA PRO A 59 6.86 2.35 13.18
C PRO A 59 7.74 1.10 13.30
N LEU A 60 8.35 0.70 12.18
CA LEU A 60 9.41 -0.30 12.19
C LEU A 60 10.59 0.21 13.00
N THR A 61 11.13 -0.66 13.85
CA THR A 61 12.32 -0.39 14.69
C THR A 61 13.46 -1.36 14.38
N ALA A 62 13.26 -2.28 13.45
CA ALA A 62 14.23 -3.25 12.96
C ALA A 62 13.99 -3.52 11.48
N ASP A 63 14.99 -4.10 10.82
CA ASP A 63 14.89 -4.53 9.43
C ASP A 63 13.70 -5.46 9.23
N ALA A 64 13.02 -5.35 8.09
CA ALA A 64 11.99 -6.29 7.66
C ALA A 64 12.49 -7.09 6.45
N VAL A 65 12.27 -8.41 6.47
CA VAL A 65 12.60 -9.27 5.33
C VAL A 65 11.38 -9.62 4.48
N ASP A 66 10.17 -9.48 5.05
CA ASP A 66 8.92 -9.64 4.32
C ASP A 66 7.79 -8.84 4.98
N VAL A 67 6.94 -8.22 4.16
CA VAL A 67 5.76 -7.48 4.62
C VAL A 67 4.58 -7.79 3.72
N ARG A 68 3.46 -8.21 4.32
CA ARG A 68 2.23 -8.59 3.61
C ARG A 68 1.00 -7.92 4.20
N LEU A 69 0.06 -7.56 3.34
CA LEU A 69 -1.23 -6.97 3.69
C LEU A 69 -2.32 -7.91 3.22
N ARG A 70 -3.29 -8.20 4.09
CA ARG A 70 -4.53 -8.87 3.68
C ARG A 70 -5.59 -7.83 3.39
N VAL A 71 -6.27 -8.01 2.27
CA VAL A 71 -7.32 -7.11 1.79
C VAL A 71 -8.67 -7.68 2.20
N ALA A 72 -9.49 -6.84 2.85
CA ALA A 72 -10.77 -7.23 3.43
C ALA A 72 -11.90 -7.41 2.39
N GLY A 73 -11.73 -6.86 1.19
CA GLY A 73 -12.73 -6.86 0.12
C GLY A 73 -12.33 -6.00 -1.07
N ASP A 74 -13.29 -5.64 -1.92
CA ASP A 74 -13.03 -4.72 -3.03
C ASP A 74 -12.61 -3.34 -2.49
N GLY A 75 -11.65 -2.72 -3.16
CA GLY A 75 -11.26 -1.33 -2.94
C GLY A 75 -12.07 -0.37 -3.81
N ALA A 76 -11.63 0.88 -3.86
CA ALA A 76 -12.19 1.88 -4.74
C ALA A 76 -11.09 2.70 -5.42
N VAL A 77 -11.35 3.11 -6.65
CA VAL A 77 -10.54 4.11 -7.35
C VAL A 77 -11.26 5.45 -7.36
N ARG A 78 -10.51 6.52 -7.12
CA ARG A 78 -10.98 7.88 -7.36
C ARG A 78 -10.42 8.39 -8.67
N LEU A 79 -11.31 8.79 -9.56
CA LEU A 79 -10.94 9.39 -10.84
C LEU A 79 -10.70 10.91 -10.70
N GLU A 80 -10.02 11.53 -11.67
CA GLU A 80 -9.75 12.98 -11.65
C GLU A 80 -11.00 13.85 -11.69
N ASP A 81 -12.07 13.37 -12.32
CA ASP A 81 -13.37 14.04 -12.31
C ASP A 81 -14.12 13.88 -10.96
N GLY A 82 -13.50 13.21 -9.98
CA GLY A 82 -14.05 12.96 -8.65
C GLY A 82 -14.92 11.71 -8.57
N THR A 83 -15.16 11.01 -9.69
CA THR A 83 -15.95 9.78 -9.71
C THR A 83 -15.26 8.68 -8.89
N MET A 84 -16.04 8.00 -8.06
CA MET A 84 -15.59 6.79 -7.35
C MET A 84 -16.09 5.56 -8.12
N ALA A 85 -15.19 4.63 -8.41
CA ALA A 85 -15.53 3.37 -9.07
C ALA A 85 -14.94 2.19 -8.30
N PRO A 86 -15.57 1.01 -8.35
CA PRO A 86 -15.10 -0.14 -7.58
C PRO A 86 -13.82 -0.73 -8.18
N LEU A 87 -12.92 -1.17 -7.30
CA LEU A 87 -11.61 -1.75 -7.64
C LEU A 87 -11.50 -3.15 -7.05
N ARG A 88 -11.39 -4.16 -7.90
CA ARG A 88 -10.99 -5.50 -7.49
C ARG A 88 -9.49 -5.51 -7.20
N VAL A 89 -9.14 -5.95 -6.00
CA VAL A 89 -7.77 -6.00 -5.51
C VAL A 89 -7.41 -7.45 -5.18
N PRO A 90 -6.17 -7.91 -5.42
CA PRO A 90 -5.72 -9.20 -4.92
C PRO A 90 -5.92 -9.32 -3.40
N PRO A 91 -6.37 -10.47 -2.88
CA PRO A 91 -6.68 -10.63 -1.45
C PRO A 91 -5.43 -10.54 -0.56
N ALA A 92 -4.24 -10.74 -1.15
CA ALA A 92 -2.97 -10.58 -0.48
C ALA A 92 -2.07 -9.68 -1.32
N LEU A 93 -1.55 -8.63 -0.71
CA LEU A 93 -0.57 -7.73 -1.29
C LEU A 93 0.76 -7.88 -0.54
N ARG A 94 1.85 -7.89 -1.28
CA ARG A 94 3.21 -7.93 -0.72
C ARG A 94 3.87 -6.58 -0.95
N LEU A 95 4.47 -6.00 0.09
CA LEU A 95 5.31 -4.82 -0.08
C LEU A 95 6.72 -5.28 -0.44
N VAL A 96 7.25 -4.81 -1.57
CA VAL A 96 8.57 -5.20 -2.07
C VAL A 96 9.53 -4.01 -2.05
N GLY A 97 10.72 -4.21 -1.50
CA GLY A 97 11.72 -3.16 -1.36
C GLY A 97 12.88 -3.56 -0.45
N ASP A 98 13.83 -2.64 -0.28
CA ASP A 98 14.87 -2.76 0.75
C ASP A 98 14.37 -2.10 2.04
N PHE A 99 14.15 -2.91 3.09
CA PHE A 99 13.63 -2.46 4.38
C PHE A 99 14.71 -2.51 5.46
N ARG A 100 15.90 -1.99 5.14
CA ARG A 100 17.01 -1.83 6.09
C ARG A 100 16.90 -0.53 6.87
N LEU A 101 17.04 -0.62 8.18
CA LEU A 101 17.05 0.50 9.11
C LEU A 101 18.44 0.62 9.73
N ALA A 102 18.92 1.87 9.88
CA ALA A 102 20.10 2.10 10.71
C ALA A 102 19.74 1.87 12.19
N ALA A 103 20.74 1.45 12.98
CA ALA A 103 20.54 1.18 14.40
C ALA A 103 19.94 2.40 15.13
N GLY A 104 18.89 2.14 15.94
CA GLY A 104 18.19 3.17 16.70
C GLY A 104 17.21 4.02 15.88
N MET A 105 16.99 3.73 14.59
CA MET A 105 15.99 4.43 13.79
C MET A 105 14.61 3.80 13.92
N ALA A 106 13.59 4.66 13.82
CA ALA A 106 12.22 4.27 13.57
C ALA A 106 11.83 4.72 12.14
N ALA A 107 11.16 3.85 11.40
CA ALA A 107 10.74 4.14 10.03
C ALA A 107 9.31 3.70 9.75
N ASP A 108 8.67 4.37 8.81
CA ASP A 108 7.44 3.90 8.19
C ASP A 108 7.77 3.25 6.84
N LEU A 109 6.88 2.39 6.37
CA LEU A 109 6.87 1.84 5.03
C LEU A 109 6.11 2.81 4.13
N VAL A 110 6.79 3.41 3.17
CA VAL A 110 6.17 4.31 2.21
C VAL A 110 6.03 3.63 0.86
N VAL A 111 4.83 3.68 0.29
CA VAL A 111 4.62 3.23 -1.08
C VAL A 111 5.42 4.13 -2.01
N GLN A 112 6.19 3.56 -2.92
CA GLN A 112 7.07 4.31 -3.84
C GLN A 112 6.33 4.86 -5.05
N GLY A 113 5.05 4.51 -5.19
CA GLY A 113 4.31 4.67 -6.42
C GLY A 113 4.75 3.62 -7.45
N PHE A 114 3.78 3.10 -8.19
CA PHE A 114 4.00 2.31 -9.39
C PHE A 114 3.21 2.94 -10.53
N ASP A 115 3.45 2.53 -11.78
CA ASP A 115 2.70 3.06 -12.93
C ASP A 115 1.20 2.85 -12.71
N ARG A 116 0.52 3.93 -12.29
CA ARG A 116 -0.88 3.92 -11.84
C ARG A 116 -1.81 3.43 -12.94
N CYS A 117 -1.47 3.76 -14.19
CA CYS A 117 -2.19 3.35 -15.37
C CYS A 117 -1.91 1.89 -15.74
N GLY A 118 -0.63 1.50 -15.74
CA GLY A 118 -0.23 0.14 -16.06
C GLY A 118 -0.75 -0.88 -15.03
N ALA A 119 -0.84 -0.48 -13.77
CA ALA A 119 -1.28 -1.34 -12.69
C ALA A 119 -2.81 -1.50 -12.59
N ILE A 120 -3.58 -0.54 -13.10
CA ILE A 120 -5.04 -0.58 -13.04
C ILE A 120 -5.61 -0.81 -14.43
N GLN A 121 -6.24 -1.97 -14.63
CA GLN A 121 -6.94 -2.30 -15.86
C GLN A 121 -8.45 -2.31 -15.62
N ALA A 122 -9.24 -1.86 -16.59
CA ALA A 122 -10.70 -2.05 -16.55
C ALA A 122 -11.06 -3.49 -16.99
N SER A 123 -11.86 -4.20 -16.19
CA SER A 123 -12.38 -5.53 -16.50
C SER A 123 -13.88 -5.62 -16.15
N GLY A 124 -14.73 -5.70 -17.17
CA GLY A 124 -16.18 -5.79 -16.99
C GLY A 124 -16.72 -4.54 -16.29
N ALA A 125 -17.37 -4.72 -15.13
CA ALA A 125 -17.96 -3.64 -14.33
C ALA A 125 -17.01 -3.04 -13.27
N PHE A 126 -15.77 -3.53 -13.18
CA PHE A 126 -14.81 -3.16 -12.15
C PHE A 126 -13.50 -2.69 -12.77
N PHE A 127 -12.79 -1.83 -12.04
CA PHE A 127 -11.35 -1.72 -12.21
C PHE A 127 -10.68 -2.91 -11.51
N MET A 128 -9.53 -3.35 -11.99
CA MET A 128 -8.75 -4.43 -11.42
C MET A 128 -7.32 -3.97 -11.21
N LEU A 129 -6.82 -4.11 -9.99
CA LEU A 129 -5.41 -3.93 -9.67
C LEU A 129 -4.66 -5.21 -10.06
N SER A 130 -3.72 -5.09 -10.99
CA SER A 130 -2.98 -6.22 -11.57
C SER A 130 -1.70 -6.58 -10.80
N VAL A 131 -1.27 -5.74 -9.86
CA VAL A 131 -0.07 -5.95 -9.04
C VAL A 131 -0.44 -6.56 -7.69
N GLY A 132 0.11 -7.74 -7.40
CA GLY A 132 0.19 -8.30 -6.05
C GLY A 132 1.39 -7.77 -5.26
N ASP A 133 2.45 -7.37 -5.96
CA ASP A 133 3.65 -6.77 -5.37
C ASP A 133 3.58 -5.24 -5.49
N VAL A 134 3.67 -4.54 -4.37
CA VAL A 134 3.62 -3.08 -4.27
C VAL A 134 5.01 -2.57 -3.85
N PRO A 135 5.71 -1.82 -4.72
CA PRO A 135 6.98 -1.21 -4.38
C PRO A 135 6.86 -0.28 -3.17
N ALA A 136 7.69 -0.51 -2.16
CA ALA A 136 7.76 0.30 -0.96
C ALA A 136 9.21 0.54 -0.54
N SER A 137 9.45 1.57 0.27
CA SER A 137 10.73 1.78 0.94
C SER A 137 10.49 2.15 2.39
N VAL A 138 11.57 2.20 3.16
CA VAL A 138 11.54 2.83 4.47
C VAL A 138 11.66 4.35 4.34
N ARG A 139 10.94 5.08 5.18
CA ARG A 139 11.13 6.51 5.41
C ARG A 139 11.28 6.73 6.91
N ALA A 140 12.40 7.34 7.31
CA ALA A 140 12.61 7.71 8.70
C ALA A 140 11.45 8.58 9.20
N VAL A 141 10.86 8.21 10.33
CA VAL A 141 9.87 9.03 11.00
C VAL A 141 10.62 9.86 12.02
N GLN A 142 10.66 11.18 11.83
CA GLN A 142 11.20 12.07 12.86
C GLN A 142 10.21 12.12 14.01
N GLY A 143 10.44 11.27 15.02
CA GLY A 143 9.72 11.24 16.28
C GLY A 143 10.72 11.15 17.41
N GLY A 144 10.81 12.23 18.20
CA GLY A 144 11.73 12.33 19.33
C GLY A 144 11.54 11.19 20.33
N PHE A 145 12.49 10.27 20.36
CA PHE A 145 12.80 9.56 21.59
C PHE A 145 13.61 10.50 22.48
N SER A 146 12.92 11.40 23.19
CA SER A 146 13.49 11.95 24.42
C SER A 146 13.41 10.85 25.46
N ALA A 147 14.46 10.04 25.57
CA ALA A 147 14.72 9.31 26.79
C ALA A 147 14.96 10.35 27.90
N ARG A 148 13.96 10.57 28.75
CA ARG A 148 14.14 11.16 30.08
C ARG A 148 13.87 10.07 31.10
#